data_AF-A0A3D2F3F8-F1
#
_entry.id   AF-A0A3D2F3F8-F1
#
_cell.length_a   1.000
_cell.length_b   1.000
_cell.length_c   1.000
_cell.angle_alpha   90.00
_cell.angle_beta   90.00
_cell.angle_gamma   90.00
#
_symmetry.space_group_name_H-M   'P 1'
#
loop_
_entity.id
_entity.type
_entity.pdbx_description
1 polymer ?
#
loop_
_entity_poly.entity_id
_entity_poly.type
_entity_poly.pdbx_seq_one_letter_code
_entity_poly.pdbx_strand_id
1 'polypeptide(L)'
;MTQANFKRIIVSAIIFGFLGSNISLAATSTPGFAGQNVCDRLTGFISKMETRVAEREQKITSRKQEKQEKWSDKAVQWDEKREEKRQQAETRQSEFLTRLENQAQTEAQKQAVVNFRTAVQAAIEARKKAVDDAIKAFRSGVDQMLQARKTSTDALVTVFKAAQKSAFDKAKSSCGSGIEPKTILETLKTELKAAQDKFQSDRQAIEKAAEQVKTLNQTKKNAFEKAHQDFKTALEKAKADLKAAFPQPTPGISSAPVATPTP
;
A
#
# COMPACT_ATOMS: atom_id res chain seq x y z
N MET A 1 -10.99 -5.58 9.28
CA MET A 1 -11.04 -4.35 8.45
C MET A 1 -11.02 -4.73 6.99
N THR A 2 -12.01 -4.23 6.28
CA THR A 2 -12.52 -4.63 4.97
C THR A 2 -11.48 -4.50 3.84
N GLN A 3 -11.36 -5.57 3.04
CA GLN A 3 -10.55 -5.66 1.81
C GLN A 3 -10.94 -4.66 0.69
N ALA A 4 -11.91 -3.77 0.92
CA ALA A 4 -12.62 -3.09 -0.15
C ALA A 4 -11.89 -1.89 -0.80
N ASN A 5 -10.83 -1.34 -0.19
CA ASN A 5 -10.26 -0.06 -0.66
C ASN A 5 -8.84 -0.14 -1.24
N PHE A 6 -8.18 -1.30 -1.18
CA PHE A 6 -6.80 -1.42 -1.64
C PHE A 6 -6.69 -1.56 -3.18
N LYS A 7 -7.71 -2.15 -3.83
CA LYS A 7 -7.80 -2.24 -5.29
C LYS A 7 -7.83 -0.86 -5.98
N ARG A 8 -8.39 0.17 -5.33
CA ARG A 8 -8.45 1.53 -5.89
C ARG A 8 -7.14 2.31 -5.79
N ILE A 9 -6.24 1.93 -4.88
CA ILE A 9 -4.96 2.63 -4.70
C ILE A 9 -3.91 2.11 -5.70
N ILE A 10 -3.95 0.81 -6.04
CA ILE A 10 -2.95 0.17 -6.91
C ILE A 10 -3.34 0.20 -8.39
N VAL A 11 -4.62 0.28 -8.72
CA VAL A 11 -5.07 0.38 -10.11
C VAL A 11 -5.29 1.85 -10.47
N SER A 12 -4.20 2.62 -10.56
CA SER A 12 -4.16 3.58 -11.67
C SER A 12 -3.46 2.86 -12.81
N ALA A 13 -4.26 2.12 -13.56
CA ALA A 13 -4.03 2.06 -14.99
C ALA A 13 -3.90 3.51 -15.45
N ILE A 14 -2.66 3.95 -15.67
CA ILE A 14 -2.40 5.10 -16.52
C ILE A 14 -2.82 4.59 -17.88
N ILE A 15 -4.12 4.74 -18.15
CA ILE A 15 -4.68 4.64 -19.47
C ILE A 15 -4.03 5.81 -20.19
N PHE A 16 -2.87 5.55 -20.81
CA PHE A 16 -2.48 6.23 -22.03
C PHE A 16 -3.57 5.84 -23.04
N GLY A 17 -4.73 6.44 -22.87
CA GLY A 17 -5.76 6.53 -23.87
C GLY A 17 -5.20 7.50 -24.88
N PHE A 18 -4.19 7.06 -25.64
CA PHE A 18 -4.26 7.36 -27.05
C PHE A 18 -5.60 6.80 -27.44
N LEU A 19 -6.58 7.71 -27.53
CA LEU A 19 -7.84 7.41 -28.14
C LEU A 19 -7.47 6.61 -29.37
N GLY A 20 -7.95 5.38 -29.45
CA GLY A 20 -8.28 4.77 -30.71
C GLY A 20 -9.33 5.64 -31.36
N SER A 21 -8.96 6.87 -31.74
CA SER A 21 -9.49 7.46 -32.94
C SER A 21 -9.00 6.48 -33.99
N ASN A 22 -9.90 5.63 -34.44
CA ASN A 22 -9.89 5.16 -35.81
C ASN A 22 -9.74 6.43 -36.66
N ILE A 23 -8.51 6.88 -36.86
CA ILE A 23 -8.19 7.79 -37.94
C ILE A 23 -8.28 6.89 -39.16
N SER A 24 -9.53 6.68 -39.59
CA SER A 24 -9.82 6.28 -40.95
C SER A 24 -9.39 7.46 -41.80
N LEU A 25 -8.10 7.49 -42.14
CA LEU A 25 -7.62 8.21 -43.29
C LEU A 25 -8.16 7.41 -44.48
N ALA A 26 -9.39 7.71 -44.88
CA ALA A 26 -9.93 7.21 -46.14
C ALA A 26 -9.02 7.77 -47.24
N ALA A 27 -8.21 6.89 -47.84
CA ALA A 27 -7.40 7.21 -48.98
C ALA A 27 -8.32 7.31 -50.20
N THR A 28 -8.90 8.50 -50.43
CA THR A 28 -9.42 8.85 -51.75
C THR A 28 -8.25 9.22 -52.64
N SER A 29 -7.85 8.27 -53.48
CA SER A 29 -6.89 8.46 -54.56
C SER A 29 -7.50 9.32 -55.66
N THR A 30 -7.38 10.64 -55.54
CA THR A 30 -7.56 11.56 -56.67
C THR A 30 -6.19 11.87 -57.28
N PRO A 31 -5.99 11.64 -58.59
CA PRO A 31 -4.74 11.97 -59.26
C PRO A 31 -4.65 13.48 -59.41
N GLY A 32 -3.66 14.08 -58.74
CA GLY A 32 -3.38 15.52 -58.84
C GLY A 32 -3.56 16.31 -57.54
N PHE A 33 -2.85 15.93 -56.47
CA PHE A 33 -2.57 16.85 -55.36
C PHE A 33 -1.08 16.76 -54.99
N ALA A 34 -0.37 17.86 -55.22
CA ALA A 34 1.07 18.00 -55.01
C ALA A 34 1.51 17.50 -53.62
N GLY A 35 2.49 16.60 -53.59
CA GLY A 35 3.03 15.97 -52.37
C GLY A 35 3.52 16.93 -51.28
N GLN A 36 3.79 18.20 -51.62
CA GLN A 36 4.18 19.25 -50.66
C GLN A 36 3.10 19.52 -49.60
N ASN A 37 1.82 19.58 -49.99
CA ASN A 37 0.73 19.90 -49.05
C ASN A 37 0.51 18.81 -47.97
N VAL A 38 0.91 17.56 -48.23
CA VAL A 38 0.76 16.45 -47.28
C VAL A 38 1.88 16.47 -46.23
N CYS A 39 3.10 16.77 -46.64
CA CYS A 39 4.25 16.85 -45.74
C CYS A 39 4.16 18.03 -44.76
N ASP A 40 3.63 19.18 -45.19
CA ASP A 40 3.38 20.33 -44.29
C ASP A 40 2.31 20.01 -43.24
N ARG A 41 1.21 19.37 -43.68
CA ARG A 41 0.14 18.90 -42.78
C ARG A 41 0.65 17.84 -41.80
N LEU A 42 1.51 16.93 -42.27
CA LEU A 42 2.12 15.90 -41.44
C LEU A 42 3.04 16.52 -40.38
N THR A 43 3.86 17.49 -40.75
CA THR A 43 4.72 18.20 -39.80
C THR A 43 3.90 18.93 -38.74
N GLY A 44 2.85 19.64 -39.14
CA GLY A 44 1.92 20.27 -38.19
C GLY A 44 1.20 19.26 -37.28
N PHE A 45 0.86 18.08 -37.79
CA PHE A 45 0.31 16.99 -36.98
C PHE A 45 1.32 16.45 -35.97
N ILE A 46 2.57 16.21 -36.39
CA ILE A 46 3.64 15.73 -35.51
C ILE A 46 3.87 16.72 -34.37
N SER A 47 3.99 18.02 -34.65
CA SER A 47 4.19 19.03 -33.59
C SER A 47 3.04 19.06 -32.58
N LYS A 48 1.78 18.93 -33.04
CA LYS A 48 0.62 18.82 -32.14
C LYS A 48 0.71 17.57 -31.26
N MET A 49 1.18 16.46 -31.82
CA MET A 49 1.34 15.20 -31.09
C MET A 49 2.43 15.29 -30.02
N GLU A 50 3.56 15.92 -30.34
CA GLU A 50 4.64 16.20 -29.39
C GLU A 50 4.13 17.05 -28.20
N THR A 51 3.37 18.12 -28.46
CA THR A 51 2.72 18.93 -27.40
C THR A 51 1.77 18.09 -26.54
N ARG A 52 0.93 17.26 -27.15
CA ARG A 52 -0.01 16.37 -26.41
C ARG A 52 0.72 15.37 -25.53
N VAL A 53 1.88 14.87 -25.95
CA VAL A 53 2.71 13.97 -25.14
C VAL A 53 3.24 14.72 -23.91
N ALA A 54 3.75 15.93 -24.08
CA ALA A 54 4.24 16.76 -22.97
C ALA A 54 3.14 17.12 -21.96
N GLU A 55 1.95 17.55 -22.42
CA GLU A 55 0.79 17.84 -21.56
C GLU A 55 0.38 16.62 -20.72
N ARG A 56 0.39 15.43 -21.33
CA ARG A 56 0.04 14.18 -20.65
C ARG A 56 1.07 13.80 -19.60
N GLU A 57 2.35 14.02 -19.87
CA GLU A 57 3.45 13.77 -18.94
C GLU A 57 3.33 14.64 -17.68
N GLN A 58 3.03 15.93 -17.85
CA GLN A 58 2.76 16.83 -16.73
C GLN A 58 1.57 16.35 -15.90
N LYS A 59 0.44 16.01 -16.55
CA LYS A 59 -0.76 15.51 -15.87
C LYS A 59 -0.52 14.20 -15.11
N ILE A 60 0.30 13.30 -15.66
CA ILE A 60 0.69 12.05 -14.98
C ILE A 60 1.54 12.37 -13.75
N THR A 61 2.50 13.29 -13.87
CA THR A 61 3.38 13.69 -12.76
C THR A 61 2.59 14.32 -11.62
N SER A 62 1.69 15.26 -11.92
CA SER A 62 0.78 15.86 -10.93
C SER A 62 -0.06 14.81 -10.20
N ARG A 63 -0.66 13.86 -10.94
CA ARG A 63 -1.45 12.78 -10.34
C ARG A 63 -0.63 11.83 -9.46
N LYS A 64 0.65 11.61 -9.80
CA LYS A 64 1.57 10.82 -8.97
C LYS A 64 1.83 11.55 -7.64
N GLN A 65 2.08 12.85 -7.68
CA GLN A 65 2.31 13.69 -6.50
C GLN A 65 1.09 13.74 -5.58
N GLU A 66 -0.10 14.07 -6.11
CA GLU A 66 -1.34 14.12 -5.32
C GLU A 66 -1.65 12.80 -4.60
N LYS A 67 -1.33 11.66 -5.23
CA LYS A 67 -1.52 10.34 -4.62
C LYS A 67 -0.52 10.08 -3.51
N GLN A 68 0.72 10.50 -3.69
CA GLN A 68 1.77 10.36 -2.69
C GLN A 68 1.43 11.18 -1.44
N GLU A 69 0.98 12.42 -1.62
CA GLU A 69 0.50 13.30 -0.53
C GLU A 69 -0.67 12.65 0.21
N LYS A 70 -1.74 12.25 -0.51
CA LYS A 70 -2.90 11.58 0.09
C LYS A 70 -2.55 10.30 0.85
N TRP A 71 -1.52 9.56 0.43
CA TRP A 71 -1.07 8.38 1.13
C TRP A 71 -0.31 8.75 2.41
N SER A 72 0.56 9.77 2.35
CA SER A 72 1.28 10.33 3.49
C SER A 72 0.31 10.82 4.56
N ASP A 73 -0.69 11.62 4.18
CA ASP A 73 -1.70 12.17 5.11
C ASP A 73 -2.48 11.06 5.81
N LYS A 74 -2.88 10.02 5.07
CA LYS A 74 -3.58 8.87 5.64
C LYS A 74 -2.69 8.08 6.60
N ALA A 75 -1.40 7.96 6.30
CA ALA A 75 -0.47 7.28 7.18
C ALA A 75 -0.36 7.99 8.53
N VAL A 76 -0.27 9.33 8.52
CA VAL A 76 -0.26 10.18 9.71
C VAL A 76 -1.55 10.02 10.50
N GLN A 77 -2.72 10.17 9.86
CA GLN A 77 -4.03 10.00 10.54
C GLN A 77 -4.20 8.63 11.19
N TRP A 78 -3.69 7.56 10.55
CA TRP A 78 -3.75 6.21 11.12
C TRP A 78 -2.80 6.02 12.30
N ASP A 79 -1.68 6.73 12.33
CA ASP A 79 -0.74 6.69 13.44
C ASP A 79 -1.27 7.49 14.63
N GLU A 80 -1.79 8.70 14.40
CA GLU A 80 -2.47 9.52 15.41
C GLU A 80 -3.62 8.75 16.07
N LYS A 81 -4.52 8.17 15.28
CA LYS A 81 -5.64 7.38 15.80
C LYS A 81 -5.18 6.15 16.58
N ARG A 82 -4.05 5.53 16.20
CA ARG A 82 -3.51 4.40 16.96
C ARG A 82 -2.96 4.86 18.30
N GLU A 83 -2.27 5.98 18.32
CA GLU A 83 -1.69 6.52 19.54
C GLU A 83 -2.79 6.97 20.51
N GLU A 84 -3.84 7.62 20.02
CA GLU A 84 -5.03 7.95 20.82
C GLU A 84 -5.64 6.68 21.47
N LYS A 85 -5.76 5.58 20.71
CA LYS A 85 -6.29 4.31 21.25
C LYS A 85 -5.34 3.66 22.24
N ARG A 86 -4.03 3.87 22.13
CA ARG A 86 -3.04 3.39 23.10
C ARG A 86 -3.15 4.15 24.41
N GLN A 87 -3.23 5.48 24.35
CA GLN A 87 -3.42 6.33 25.53
C GLN A 87 -4.71 5.95 26.27
N GLN A 88 -5.83 5.77 25.55
CA GLN A 88 -7.08 5.32 26.15
C GLN A 88 -6.96 3.93 26.83
N ALA A 89 -6.20 3.01 26.24
CA ALA A 89 -5.97 1.69 26.82
C ALA A 89 -5.07 1.77 28.07
N GLU A 90 -4.04 2.60 28.03
CA GLU A 90 -3.11 2.83 29.14
C GLU A 90 -3.83 3.46 30.34
N THR A 91 -4.69 4.46 30.13
CA THR A 91 -5.52 5.04 31.19
C THR A 91 -6.40 3.96 31.84
N ARG A 92 -7.14 3.18 31.05
CA ARG A 92 -8.02 2.12 31.58
C ARG A 92 -7.26 1.06 32.35
N GLN A 93 -6.07 0.71 31.88
CA GLN A 93 -5.21 -0.25 32.56
C GLN A 93 -4.69 0.32 33.89
N SER A 94 -4.25 1.58 33.91
CA SER A 94 -3.81 2.24 35.14
C SER A 94 -4.92 2.26 36.18
N GLU A 95 -6.16 2.59 35.79
CA GLU A 95 -7.32 2.57 36.68
C GLU A 95 -7.61 1.16 37.22
N PHE A 96 -7.52 0.13 36.37
CA PHE A 96 -7.72 -1.26 36.78
C PHE A 96 -6.67 -1.71 37.80
N LEU A 97 -5.39 -1.38 37.55
CA LEU A 97 -4.29 -1.74 38.45
C LEU A 97 -4.40 -1.01 39.79
N THR A 98 -4.77 0.27 39.80
CA THR A 98 -5.02 1.01 41.05
C THR A 98 -6.15 0.38 41.87
N ARG A 99 -7.23 -0.08 41.22
CA ARG A 99 -8.31 -0.81 41.91
C ARG A 99 -7.81 -2.12 42.51
N LEU A 100 -6.95 -2.85 41.79
CA LEU A 100 -6.37 -4.10 42.26
C LEU A 100 -5.42 -3.89 43.45
N GLU A 101 -4.63 -2.82 43.44
CA GLU A 101 -3.74 -2.43 44.55
C GLU A 101 -4.53 -2.10 45.81
N ASN A 102 -5.65 -1.40 45.67
CA ASN A 102 -6.54 -1.08 46.80
C ASN A 102 -7.21 -2.33 47.41
N GLN A 103 -7.29 -3.44 46.67
CA GLN A 103 -7.84 -4.72 47.17
C GLN A 103 -6.79 -5.57 47.88
N ALA A 104 -5.50 -5.29 47.69
CA ALA A 104 -4.42 -6.03 48.33
C ALA A 104 -4.27 -5.59 49.79
N GLN A 105 -4.63 -6.46 50.73
CA GLN A 105 -4.58 -6.18 52.17
C GLN A 105 -3.27 -6.64 52.82
N THR A 106 -2.66 -7.70 52.30
CA THR A 106 -1.41 -8.27 52.82
C THR A 106 -0.22 -7.86 51.97
N GLU A 107 0.99 -7.85 52.55
CA GLU A 107 2.20 -7.55 51.77
C GLU A 107 2.47 -8.57 50.67
N ALA A 108 2.10 -9.84 50.89
CA ALA A 108 2.16 -10.87 49.85
C ALA A 108 1.23 -10.55 48.67
N GLN A 109 0.02 -10.07 48.93
CA GLN A 109 -0.94 -9.64 47.89
C GLN A 109 -0.43 -8.41 47.15
N LYS A 110 0.10 -7.40 47.87
CA LYS A 110 0.65 -6.18 47.24
C LYS A 110 1.84 -6.53 46.33
N GLN A 111 2.75 -7.39 46.78
CA GLN A 111 3.87 -7.85 45.95
C GLN A 111 3.39 -8.61 44.72
N ALA A 112 2.36 -9.45 44.84
CA ALA A 112 1.78 -10.15 43.70
C ALA A 112 1.12 -9.19 42.69
N VAL A 113 0.47 -8.13 43.16
CA VAL A 113 -0.08 -7.07 42.29
C VAL A 113 1.03 -6.33 41.56
N VAL A 114 2.14 -5.99 42.23
CA VAL A 114 3.32 -5.38 41.58
C VAL A 114 3.88 -6.30 40.50
N ASN A 115 4.06 -7.59 40.79
CA ASN A 115 4.56 -8.56 39.82
C ASN A 115 3.60 -8.71 38.62
N PHE A 116 2.29 -8.72 38.88
CA PHE A 116 1.26 -8.74 37.84
C PHE A 116 1.32 -7.49 36.95
N ARG A 117 1.41 -6.29 37.56
CA ARG A 117 1.57 -5.02 36.85
C ARG A 117 2.77 -5.08 35.91
N THR A 118 3.93 -5.47 36.41
CA THR A 118 5.17 -5.57 35.62
C THR A 118 5.02 -6.57 34.48
N ALA A 119 4.48 -7.77 34.74
CA ALA A 119 4.29 -8.80 33.73
C ALA A 119 3.32 -8.36 32.61
N VAL A 120 2.21 -7.71 32.96
CA VAL A 120 1.23 -7.21 31.99
C VAL A 120 1.82 -6.06 31.18
N GLN A 121 2.53 -5.12 31.82
CA GLN A 121 3.17 -4.01 31.11
C GLN A 121 4.21 -4.52 30.09
N ALA A 122 5.08 -5.46 30.49
CA ALA A 122 6.03 -6.09 29.59
C ALA A 122 5.34 -6.80 28.40
N ALA A 123 4.23 -7.52 28.65
CA ALA A 123 3.47 -8.17 27.59
C ALA A 123 2.82 -7.16 26.61
N ILE A 124 2.34 -6.02 27.12
CA ILE A 124 1.78 -4.94 26.29
C ILE A 124 2.85 -4.29 25.45
N GLU A 125 4.00 -3.95 26.03
CA GLU A 125 5.13 -3.37 25.32
C GLU A 125 5.65 -4.30 24.22
N ALA A 126 5.79 -5.59 24.51
CA ALA A 126 6.15 -6.61 23.53
C ALA A 126 5.14 -6.67 22.37
N ARG A 127 3.83 -6.67 22.68
CA ARG A 127 2.78 -6.65 21.66
C ARG A 127 2.80 -5.36 20.84
N LYS A 128 2.96 -4.20 21.49
CA LYS A 128 3.03 -2.87 20.85
C LYS A 128 4.17 -2.86 19.85
N LYS A 129 5.36 -3.27 20.29
CA LYS A 129 6.56 -3.37 19.46
C LYS A 129 6.36 -4.30 18.26
N ALA A 130 5.85 -5.52 18.48
CA ALA A 130 5.62 -6.48 17.40
C ALA A 130 4.63 -5.96 16.34
N VAL A 131 3.56 -5.27 16.77
CA VAL A 131 2.58 -4.66 15.85
C VAL A 131 3.20 -3.50 15.07
N ASP A 132 3.99 -2.64 15.73
CA ASP A 132 4.65 -1.51 15.07
C ASP A 132 5.71 -1.97 14.07
N ASP A 133 6.51 -2.97 14.43
CA ASP A 133 7.49 -3.58 13.53
C ASP A 133 6.81 -4.19 12.29
N ALA A 134 5.69 -4.90 12.47
CA ALA A 134 4.91 -5.46 11.37
C ALA A 134 4.29 -4.38 10.46
N ILE A 135 3.86 -3.25 11.03
CA ILE A 135 3.33 -2.11 10.25
C ILE A 135 4.45 -1.41 9.48
N LYS A 136 5.61 -1.19 10.12
CA LYS A 136 6.79 -0.62 9.47
C LYS A 136 7.26 -1.50 8.32
N ALA A 137 7.36 -2.81 8.52
CA ALA A 137 7.72 -3.77 7.48
C ALA A 137 6.73 -3.74 6.32
N PHE A 138 5.42 -3.70 6.61
CA PHE A 138 4.39 -3.58 5.59
C PHE A 138 4.53 -2.28 4.76
N ARG A 139 4.69 -1.14 5.43
CA ARG A 139 4.84 0.17 4.75
C ARG A 139 6.08 0.20 3.88
N SER A 140 7.22 -0.20 4.43
CA SER A 140 8.49 -0.27 3.70
C SER A 140 8.40 -1.20 2.48
N GLY A 141 7.78 -2.37 2.61
CA GLY A 141 7.56 -3.28 1.48
C GLY A 141 6.66 -2.68 0.40
N VAL A 142 5.60 -1.97 0.78
CA VAL A 142 4.73 -1.26 -0.18
C VAL A 142 5.50 -0.14 -0.88
N ASP A 143 6.29 0.65 -0.15
CA ASP A 143 7.07 1.76 -0.71
C ASP A 143 8.11 1.26 -1.72
N GLN A 144 8.85 0.21 -1.36
CA GLN A 144 9.82 -0.43 -2.26
C GLN A 144 9.16 -0.92 -3.55
N MET A 145 8.00 -1.56 -3.45
CA MET A 145 7.24 -1.99 -4.62
C MET A 145 6.77 -0.82 -5.49
N LEU A 146 6.27 0.26 -4.86
CA LEU A 146 5.82 1.44 -5.58
C LEU A 146 6.98 2.14 -6.28
N GLN A 147 8.15 2.22 -5.65
CA GLN A 147 9.37 2.74 -6.26
C GLN A 147 9.82 1.87 -7.44
N ALA A 148 9.87 0.54 -7.28
CA ALA A 148 10.22 -0.37 -8.37
C ALA A 148 9.28 -0.20 -9.57
N ARG A 149 7.96 -0.15 -9.32
CA ARG A 149 6.96 0.09 -10.36
C ARG A 149 7.14 1.46 -11.02
N LYS A 150 7.44 2.51 -10.24
CA LYS A 150 7.71 3.85 -10.76
C LYS A 150 8.90 3.82 -11.71
N THR A 151 10.04 3.29 -11.28
CA THR A 151 11.26 3.17 -12.07
C THR A 151 11.01 2.39 -13.37
N SER A 152 10.35 1.23 -13.30
CA SER A 152 10.03 0.45 -14.50
C SER A 152 9.08 1.21 -15.43
N THR A 153 8.06 1.88 -14.90
CA THR A 153 7.12 2.67 -15.71
C THR A 153 7.81 3.85 -16.39
N ASP A 154 8.67 4.58 -15.68
CA ASP A 154 9.39 5.74 -16.21
C ASP A 154 10.40 5.31 -17.30
N ALA A 155 11.01 4.13 -17.15
CA ALA A 155 11.82 3.51 -18.20
C ALA A 155 10.99 3.17 -19.45
N LEU A 156 9.81 2.55 -19.30
CA LEU A 156 8.93 2.26 -20.44
C LEU A 156 8.45 3.51 -21.16
N VAL A 157 8.10 4.57 -20.42
CA VAL A 157 7.70 5.85 -20.99
C VAL A 157 8.84 6.45 -21.82
N THR A 158 10.07 6.40 -21.30
CA THR A 158 11.26 6.86 -22.03
C THR A 158 11.46 6.08 -23.34
N VAL A 159 11.38 4.75 -23.30
CA VAL A 159 11.51 3.90 -24.49
C VAL A 159 10.41 4.20 -25.52
N PHE A 160 9.16 4.34 -25.06
CA PHE A 160 8.05 4.66 -25.94
C PHE A 160 8.19 6.04 -26.60
N LYS A 161 8.63 7.06 -25.83
CA LYS A 161 8.91 8.41 -26.38
C LYS A 161 10.01 8.37 -27.42
N ALA A 162 11.08 7.62 -27.18
CA ALA A 162 12.16 7.46 -28.14
C ALA A 162 11.68 6.79 -29.44
N ALA A 163 10.85 5.75 -29.34
CA ALA A 163 10.26 5.09 -30.51
C ALA A 163 9.34 6.03 -31.31
N GLN A 164 8.49 6.82 -30.62
CA GLN A 164 7.65 7.82 -31.29
C GLN A 164 8.48 8.90 -32.00
N LYS A 165 9.50 9.44 -31.31
CA LYS A 165 10.40 10.44 -31.88
C LYS A 165 11.12 9.89 -33.11
N SER A 166 11.63 8.66 -33.04
CA SER A 166 12.28 8.00 -34.17
C SER A 166 11.34 7.87 -35.37
N ALA A 167 10.09 7.46 -35.14
CA ALA A 167 9.09 7.32 -36.21
C ALA A 167 8.72 8.69 -36.83
N PHE A 168 8.59 9.73 -36.00
CA PHE A 168 8.36 11.10 -36.48
C PHE A 168 9.55 11.67 -37.26
N ASP A 169 10.76 11.50 -36.77
CA ASP A 169 11.97 11.97 -37.44
C ASP A 169 12.17 11.25 -38.79
N LYS A 170 11.90 9.93 -38.84
CA LYS A 170 11.90 9.16 -40.08
C LYS A 170 10.85 9.67 -41.06
N ALA A 171 9.62 9.93 -40.61
CA ALA A 171 8.57 10.47 -41.46
C ALA A 171 8.92 11.86 -42.03
N LYS A 172 9.51 12.75 -41.22
CA LYS A 172 10.03 14.05 -41.65
C LYS A 172 11.16 13.90 -42.70
N SER A 173 12.10 12.99 -42.47
CA SER A 173 13.19 12.70 -43.40
C SER A 173 12.68 12.15 -44.74
N SER A 174 11.70 11.24 -44.71
CA SER A 174 11.06 10.70 -45.90
C SER A 174 10.36 11.77 -46.74
N CYS A 175 9.78 12.78 -46.08
CA CYS A 175 9.21 13.96 -46.75
C CYS A 175 10.28 14.78 -47.48
N GLY A 176 11.47 14.96 -46.90
CA GLY A 176 12.60 15.64 -47.56
C GLY A 176 13.24 14.84 -48.69
N SER A 177 13.01 13.52 -48.72
CA SER A 177 13.59 12.59 -49.71
C SER A 177 12.67 12.30 -50.90
N GLY A 178 11.48 12.92 -50.96
CA GLY A 178 10.54 12.74 -52.08
C GLY A 178 9.81 11.39 -52.11
N ILE A 179 9.76 10.66 -50.99
CA ILE A 179 9.01 9.39 -50.90
C ILE A 179 7.51 9.66 -51.06
N GLU A 180 6.78 8.74 -51.71
CA GLU A 180 5.33 8.88 -51.90
C GLU A 180 4.61 9.10 -50.55
N PRO A 181 3.74 10.13 -50.43
CA PRO A 181 3.08 10.45 -49.17
C PRO A 181 2.30 9.29 -48.54
N LYS A 182 1.70 8.42 -49.36
CA LYS A 182 0.98 7.24 -48.89
C LYS A 182 1.91 6.28 -48.14
N THR A 183 3.07 5.99 -48.71
CA THR A 183 4.10 5.13 -48.10
C THR A 183 4.62 5.72 -46.79
N ILE A 184 4.80 7.05 -46.72
CA ILE A 184 5.22 7.74 -45.49
C ILE A 184 4.19 7.52 -44.38
N LEU A 185 2.90 7.73 -44.68
CA LEU A 185 1.82 7.59 -43.71
C LEU A 185 1.63 6.14 -43.23
N GLU A 186 1.71 5.17 -44.14
CA GLU A 186 1.61 3.74 -43.82
C GLU A 186 2.78 3.28 -42.93
N THR A 187 3.99 3.74 -43.23
CA THR A 187 5.19 3.45 -42.42
C THR A 187 5.05 4.05 -41.03
N LEU A 188 4.70 5.34 -40.93
CA LEU A 188 4.52 6.03 -39.66
C LEU A 188 3.46 5.34 -38.80
N LYS A 189 2.31 4.98 -39.38
CA LYS A 189 1.23 4.27 -38.69
C LYS A 189 1.71 2.92 -38.14
N THR A 190 2.45 2.18 -38.94
CA THR A 190 2.99 0.86 -38.56
C THR A 190 3.97 0.97 -37.40
N GLU A 191 4.90 1.92 -37.46
CA GLU A 191 5.90 2.13 -36.41
C GLU A 191 5.27 2.61 -35.09
N LEU A 192 4.31 3.53 -35.16
CA LEU A 192 3.58 3.98 -33.98
C LEU A 192 2.75 2.86 -33.35
N LYS A 193 2.13 2.01 -34.18
CA LYS A 193 1.39 0.84 -33.69
C LYS A 193 2.32 -0.16 -33.01
N ALA A 194 3.48 -0.46 -33.61
CA ALA A 194 4.47 -1.35 -33.00
C ALA A 194 4.97 -0.81 -31.66
N ALA A 195 5.26 0.50 -31.56
CA ALA A 195 5.63 1.14 -30.31
C ALA A 195 4.51 1.03 -29.24
N GLN A 196 3.25 1.20 -29.65
CA GLN A 196 2.09 1.09 -28.75
C GLN A 196 1.89 -0.34 -28.26
N ASP A 197 1.96 -1.32 -29.16
CA ASP A 197 1.79 -2.74 -28.82
C ASP A 197 2.90 -3.20 -27.87
N LYS A 198 4.16 -2.76 -28.12
CA LYS A 198 5.28 -3.02 -27.23
C LYS A 198 5.08 -2.39 -25.85
N PHE A 199 4.69 -1.12 -25.79
CA PHE A 199 4.43 -0.44 -24.51
C PHE A 199 3.32 -1.14 -23.71
N GLN A 200 2.26 -1.61 -24.37
CA GLN A 200 1.18 -2.35 -23.69
C GLN A 200 1.66 -3.68 -23.12
N SER A 201 2.42 -4.45 -23.91
CA SER A 201 3.00 -5.73 -23.48
C SER A 201 3.94 -5.54 -22.29
N ASP A 202 4.88 -4.59 -22.39
CA ASP A 202 5.83 -4.29 -21.33
C ASP A 202 5.11 -3.81 -20.05
N ARG A 203 4.03 -3.02 -20.20
CA ARG A 203 3.22 -2.56 -19.06
C ARG A 203 2.52 -3.72 -18.35
N GLN A 204 1.98 -4.69 -19.08
CA GLN A 204 1.35 -5.87 -18.49
C GLN A 204 2.35 -6.68 -17.66
N ALA A 205 3.61 -6.77 -18.10
CA ALA A 205 4.66 -7.44 -17.36
C ALA A 205 4.92 -6.79 -15.98
N ILE A 206 4.68 -5.49 -15.84
CA ILE A 206 4.86 -4.72 -14.59
C ILE A 206 3.68 -4.88 -13.61
N GLU A 207 2.48 -5.27 -14.05
CA GLU A 207 1.26 -5.25 -13.22
C GLU A 207 1.15 -6.33 -12.12
N LYS A 208 2.20 -7.12 -11.86
CA LYS A 208 2.23 -8.14 -10.78
C LYS A 208 2.21 -7.57 -9.34
N ALA A 209 2.04 -6.26 -9.17
CA ALA A 209 2.00 -5.60 -7.85
C ALA A 209 0.82 -6.05 -6.95
N ALA A 210 -0.29 -6.51 -7.52
CA ALA A 210 -1.45 -6.92 -6.71
C ALA A 210 -1.16 -8.14 -5.82
N GLU A 211 -0.42 -9.13 -6.34
CA GLU A 211 -0.04 -10.33 -5.61
C GLU A 211 0.95 -10.03 -4.50
N GLN A 212 1.96 -9.22 -4.81
CA GLN A 212 2.97 -8.85 -3.83
C GLN A 212 2.36 -8.08 -2.64
N VAL A 213 1.39 -7.19 -2.84
CA VAL A 213 0.74 -6.55 -1.69
C VAL A 213 -0.25 -7.47 -0.96
N LYS A 214 -0.85 -8.44 -1.64
CA LYS A 214 -1.61 -9.49 -0.95
C LYS A 214 -0.70 -10.26 0.01
N THR A 215 0.51 -10.63 -0.44
CA THR A 215 1.53 -11.26 0.39
C THR A 215 1.94 -10.39 1.57
N LEU A 216 2.26 -9.11 1.35
CA LEU A 216 2.61 -8.18 2.43
C LEU A 216 1.49 -8.05 3.48
N ASN A 217 0.22 -7.98 3.04
CA ASN A 217 -0.92 -7.94 3.95
C ASN A 217 -1.06 -9.24 4.75
N GLN A 218 -0.83 -10.40 4.13
CA GLN A 218 -0.87 -11.68 4.82
C GLN A 218 0.24 -11.77 5.87
N THR A 219 1.46 -11.35 5.54
CA THR A 219 2.58 -11.30 6.50
C THR A 219 2.26 -10.41 7.70
N LYS A 220 1.72 -9.20 7.45
CA LYS A 220 1.28 -8.30 8.52
C LYS A 220 0.19 -8.93 9.39
N LYS A 221 -0.81 -9.57 8.77
CA LYS A 221 -1.91 -10.24 9.48
C LYS A 221 -1.38 -11.35 10.39
N ASN A 222 -0.53 -12.22 9.86
CA ASN A 222 0.08 -13.31 10.64
C ASN A 222 0.89 -12.76 11.82
N ALA A 223 1.65 -11.68 11.62
CA ALA A 223 2.40 -11.04 12.69
C ALA A 223 1.48 -10.48 13.80
N PHE A 224 0.34 -9.89 13.43
CA PHE A 224 -0.65 -9.41 14.41
C PHE A 224 -1.30 -10.55 15.19
N GLU A 225 -1.68 -11.62 14.49
CA GLU A 225 -2.27 -12.81 15.12
C GLU A 225 -1.28 -13.42 16.11
N LYS A 226 -0.01 -13.56 15.72
CA LYS A 226 1.05 -14.03 16.62
C LYS A 226 1.23 -13.10 17.83
N ALA A 227 1.37 -11.80 17.62
CA ALA A 227 1.53 -10.83 18.71
C ALA A 227 0.34 -10.85 19.69
N HIS A 228 -0.87 -11.12 19.19
CA HIS A 228 -2.05 -11.27 20.03
C HIS A 228 -2.05 -12.58 20.82
N GLN A 229 -1.66 -13.70 20.20
CA GLN A 229 -1.51 -14.99 20.87
C GLN A 229 -0.45 -14.93 21.96
N ASP A 230 0.73 -14.36 21.67
CA ASP A 230 1.82 -14.20 22.64
C ASP A 230 1.35 -13.36 23.85
N PHE A 231 0.64 -12.26 23.59
CA PHE A 231 0.04 -11.43 24.65
C PHE A 231 -0.97 -12.18 25.49
N LYS A 232 -1.87 -12.96 24.86
CA LYS A 232 -2.88 -13.75 25.58
C LYS A 232 -2.21 -14.77 26.50
N THR A 233 -1.21 -15.49 26.00
CA THR A 233 -0.45 -16.46 26.80
C THR A 233 0.23 -15.80 28.00
N ALA A 234 0.90 -14.65 27.78
CA ALA A 234 1.56 -13.91 28.86
C ALA A 234 0.55 -13.40 29.90
N LEU A 235 -0.61 -12.91 29.46
CA LEU A 235 -1.66 -12.41 30.35
C LEU A 235 -2.30 -13.53 31.18
N GLU A 236 -2.59 -14.69 30.59
CA GLU A 236 -3.14 -15.83 31.33
C GLU A 236 -2.14 -16.36 32.37
N LYS A 237 -0.85 -16.39 32.04
CA LYS A 237 0.20 -16.69 33.02
C LYS A 237 0.21 -15.68 34.17
N ALA A 238 0.22 -14.38 33.87
CA ALA A 238 0.22 -13.34 34.90
C ALA A 238 -1.03 -13.43 35.81
N LYS A 239 -2.21 -13.71 35.25
CA LYS A 239 -3.44 -13.92 36.01
C LYS A 239 -3.36 -15.14 36.93
N ALA A 240 -2.81 -16.25 36.46
CA ALA A 240 -2.63 -17.45 37.27
C ALA A 240 -1.70 -17.18 38.46
N ASP A 241 -0.57 -16.50 38.20
CA ASP A 241 0.41 -16.11 39.22
C ASP A 241 -0.21 -15.15 40.26
N LEU A 242 -1.03 -14.19 39.80
CA LEU A 242 -1.78 -13.28 40.69
C LEU A 242 -2.82 -14.04 41.54
N LYS A 243 -3.62 -14.92 40.93
CA LYS A 243 -4.67 -15.68 41.63
C LYS A 243 -4.11 -16.56 42.75
N ALA A 244 -2.90 -17.11 42.56
CA ALA A 244 -2.23 -17.89 43.60
C ALA A 244 -1.97 -17.07 44.89
N ALA A 245 -1.84 -15.75 44.80
CA ALA A 245 -1.65 -14.86 45.95
C ALA A 245 -2.95 -14.36 46.60
N PHE A 246 -4.10 -14.60 45.96
CA PHE A 246 -5.44 -14.24 46.46
C PHE A 246 -6.29 -15.52 46.67
N PRO A 247 -5.97 -16.36 47.68
CA PRO A 247 -6.78 -17.52 48.01
C PRO A 247 -8.21 -17.10 48.43
N GLN A 248 -9.21 -17.84 47.95
CA GLN A 248 -10.62 -17.68 48.40
C GLN A 248 -10.72 -18.00 49.90
N PRO A 249 -11.63 -17.35 50.65
CA PRO A 249 -11.89 -17.74 52.03
C PRO A 249 -12.35 -19.20 52.04
N THR A 250 -11.58 -20.08 52.67
CA THR A 250 -12.02 -21.43 53.03
C THR A 250 -13.29 -21.30 53.87
N PRO A 251 -14.42 -21.93 53.49
CA PRO A 251 -15.56 -22.08 54.40
C PRO A 251 -15.03 -22.79 55.64
N GLY A 252 -15.04 -22.08 56.77
CA GLY A 252 -14.45 -22.56 58.00
C GLY A 252 -15.02 -23.92 58.39
N ILE A 253 -14.13 -24.89 58.59
CA ILE A 253 -14.41 -26.01 59.47
C ILE A 253 -14.56 -25.39 60.86
N SER A 254 -15.80 -25.26 61.30
CA SER A 254 -16.15 -24.98 62.69
C SER A 254 -15.64 -26.13 63.55
N SER A 255 -14.50 -25.95 64.20
CA SER A 255 -14.08 -26.83 65.28
C SER A 255 -14.90 -26.49 66.52
N ALA A 256 -16.07 -27.12 66.64
CA ALA A 256 -16.82 -27.14 67.89
C ALA A 256 -15.99 -27.89 68.97
N PRO A 257 -15.90 -27.38 70.20
CA PRO A 257 -15.22 -28.07 71.30
C PRO A 257 -16.00 -29.34 71.68
N VAL A 258 -15.31 -30.47 71.71
CA VAL A 258 -15.81 -31.76 72.22
C VAL A 258 -16.04 -31.62 73.72
N ALA A 259 -17.30 -31.70 74.14
CA ALA A 259 -17.67 -31.89 75.54
C ALA A 259 -17.41 -33.35 75.93
N THR A 260 -16.59 -33.55 76.97
CA THR A 260 -16.41 -34.83 77.66
C THR A 260 -17.65 -35.18 78.48
N PRO A 261 -18.08 -36.47 78.52
CA PRO A 261 -19.24 -36.89 79.28
C PRO A 261 -18.93 -37.00 80.78
N THR A 262 -19.90 -36.57 81.60
CA THR A 262 -20.00 -36.70 83.05
C THR A 262 -19.97 -38.18 83.50
N PRO A 263 -19.54 -38.43 84.74
CA PRO A 263 -20.48 -38.87 85.78
C PRO A 263 -20.69 -37.83 86.89
#